data_AF-A0A956YCI4-F1
#
_entry.id   AF-A0A956YCI4-F1
#
_cell.length_a   1.000
_cell.length_b   1.000
_cell.length_c   1.000
_cell.angle_alpha   90.00
_cell.angle_beta   90.00
_cell.angle_gamma   90.00
#
_symmetry.space_group_name_H-M   'P 1'
#
loop_
_entity.id
_entity.type
_entity.pdbx_description
1 polymer ?
#
loop_
_entity_poly.entity_id
_entity_poly.type
_entity_poly.pdbx_seq_one_letter_code
_entity_poly.pdbx_strand_id
1 'polypeptide(L)'
;MSEKSGLNYPNLMGRIYIQALEEVMGKNGLNALLNLAGLSHLINNYPPANLSREFDFADFTGLSQGIIEMYGPRGGRGLALRSGRASFAEGLSKFGATAGAADLAFKVLPLGTKLKVGLKAMAESFNKFSDQRSEVIEHEDHFDYYIHVCPMCWHHTADRQVCYGAVGILQEGLRWV
;
A
#
# COMPACT_ATOMS: atom_id res chain seq x y z
N MET A 1 6.34 19.52 10.92
CA MET A 1 6.79 18.29 10.25
C MET A 1 6.77 17.19 11.28
N SER A 2 6.10 16.07 11.00
CA SER A 2 6.21 14.89 11.85
C SER A 2 7.65 14.39 11.88
N GLU A 3 8.05 13.80 13.00
CA GLU A 3 9.33 13.12 13.13
C GLU A 3 9.44 12.02 12.06
N LYS A 4 10.60 11.92 11.40
CA LYS A 4 10.87 10.86 10.41
C LYS A 4 10.98 9.52 11.10
N SER A 5 10.47 8.47 10.46
CA SER A 5 10.51 7.12 11.01
C SER A 5 11.90 6.48 10.92
N GLY A 6 12.72 6.89 9.94
CA GLY A 6 13.96 6.19 9.59
C GLY A 6 13.72 4.86 8.88
N LEU A 7 12.47 4.50 8.60
CA LEU A 7 12.04 3.30 7.90
C LEU A 7 11.44 3.71 6.56
N ASN A 8 11.76 2.95 5.51
CA ASN A 8 11.52 3.41 4.15
C ASN A 8 10.83 2.38 3.27
N TYR A 9 9.92 2.89 2.44
CA TYR A 9 9.52 2.25 1.20
C TYR A 9 10.51 2.61 0.09
N PRO A 10 10.62 1.77 -0.95
CA PRO A 10 11.27 2.18 -2.19
C PRO A 10 10.48 3.33 -2.82
N ASN A 11 11.18 4.28 -3.45
CA ASN A 11 10.56 5.43 -4.11
C ASN A 11 9.43 5.01 -5.06
N LEU A 12 9.61 3.91 -5.78
CA LEU A 12 8.60 3.39 -6.69
C LEU A 12 7.27 3.06 -5.99
N MET A 13 7.28 2.49 -4.77
CA MET A 13 6.04 2.19 -4.04
C MET A 13 5.33 3.48 -3.59
N GLY A 14 6.09 4.44 -3.04
CA GLY A 14 5.55 5.76 -2.67
C GLY A 14 4.96 6.49 -3.89
N ARG A 15 5.68 6.46 -5.02
CA ARG A 15 5.23 7.03 -6.29
C ARG A 15 3.92 6.42 -6.78
N ILE A 16 3.84 5.09 -6.84
CA ILE A 16 2.63 4.38 -7.29
C ILE A 16 1.43 4.77 -6.42
N TYR A 17 1.60 4.82 -5.09
CA TYR A 17 0.52 5.19 -4.19
C TYR A 17 0.05 6.63 -4.41
N ILE A 18 0.97 7.58 -4.58
CA ILE A 18 0.62 8.99 -4.87
C ILE A 18 -0.12 9.11 -6.20
N GLN A 19 0.31 8.40 -7.24
CA GLN A 19 -0.37 8.37 -8.54
C GLN A 19 -1.78 7.77 -8.42
N ALA A 20 -1.93 6.69 -7.65
CA ALA A 20 -3.24 6.08 -7.37
C ALA A 20 -4.16 6.99 -6.54
N LEU A 21 -3.60 7.84 -5.67
CA LEU A 21 -4.36 8.89 -4.99
C LEU A 21 -4.83 9.93 -6.01
N GLU A 22 -3.94 10.43 -6.88
CA GLU A 22 -4.28 11.39 -7.93
C GLU A 22 -5.42 10.90 -8.83
N GLU A 23 -5.37 9.64 -9.26
CA GLU A 23 -6.41 9.02 -10.09
C GLU A 23 -7.77 8.99 -9.37
N VAL A 24 -7.77 8.67 -8.07
CA VAL A 24 -8.98 8.43 -7.29
C VAL A 24 -9.64 9.72 -6.78
N MET A 25 -8.88 10.76 -6.46
CA MET A 25 -9.39 12.02 -5.89
C MET A 25 -9.16 13.25 -6.77
N GLY A 26 -8.48 13.08 -7.91
CA GLY A 26 -8.10 14.14 -8.83
C GLY A 26 -6.91 14.99 -8.35
N LYS A 27 -6.29 15.71 -9.28
CA LYS A 27 -5.12 16.56 -9.03
C LYS A 27 -5.31 17.58 -7.91
N ASN A 28 -6.46 18.24 -7.86
CA ASN A 28 -6.75 19.24 -6.82
C ASN A 28 -6.93 18.58 -5.44
N GLY A 29 -7.56 17.41 -5.37
CA GLY A 29 -7.70 16.65 -4.14
C GLY A 29 -6.36 16.18 -3.61
N LEU A 30 -5.49 15.65 -4.49
CA LEU A 30 -4.15 15.24 -4.11
C LEU A 30 -3.30 16.43 -3.64
N ASN A 31 -3.34 17.56 -4.33
CA ASN A 31 -2.60 18.75 -3.90
C ASN A 31 -3.06 19.23 -2.50
N ALA A 32 -4.37 19.21 -2.22
CA ALA A 32 -4.88 19.53 -0.90
C ALA A 32 -4.39 18.54 0.16
N LEU A 33 -4.43 17.24 -0.13
CA LEU A 33 -3.91 16.19 0.75
C LEU A 33 -2.41 16.35 1.03
N LEU A 34 -1.59 16.59 0.00
CA LEU A 34 -0.15 16.80 0.14
C LEU A 34 0.17 18.02 0.99
N ASN A 35 -0.59 19.11 0.84
CA ASN A 35 -0.43 20.28 1.72
C ASN A 35 -0.80 19.95 3.17
N LEU A 36 -1.94 19.28 3.39
CA LEU A 36 -2.40 18.88 4.73
C LEU A 36 -1.38 17.97 5.43
N ALA A 37 -0.81 17.01 4.70
CA ALA A 37 0.20 16.08 5.21
C ALA A 37 1.60 16.71 5.38
N GLY A 38 1.80 17.99 5.02
CA GLY A 38 3.11 18.63 5.07
C GLY A 38 4.09 18.14 3.99
N LEU A 39 3.57 17.57 2.90
CA LEU A 39 4.29 16.96 1.77
C LEU A 39 4.16 17.79 0.48
N SER A 40 4.02 19.11 0.60
CA SER A 40 3.87 20.02 -0.54
C SER A 40 5.04 19.95 -1.54
N HIS A 41 6.22 19.52 -1.11
CA HIS A 41 7.39 19.26 -1.96
C HIS A 41 7.19 18.15 -3.00
N LEU A 42 6.14 17.32 -2.86
CA LEU A 42 5.77 16.28 -3.82
C LEU A 42 4.80 16.77 -4.90
N ILE A 43 4.30 18.02 -4.81
CA ILE A 43 3.38 18.59 -5.81
C ILE A 43 4.12 18.78 -7.13
N ASN A 44 3.67 18.08 -8.19
CA ASN A 44 4.34 17.96 -9.48
C ASN A 44 5.80 17.44 -9.40
N ASN A 45 6.18 16.80 -8.30
CA ASN A 45 7.54 16.34 -8.04
C ASN A 45 7.51 14.98 -7.30
N TYR A 46 6.86 13.99 -7.91
CA TYR A 46 6.73 12.66 -7.33
C TYR A 46 8.09 11.95 -7.19
N PRO A 47 8.23 11.02 -6.22
CA PRO A 47 9.46 10.27 -6.04
C PRO A 47 9.91 9.60 -7.35
N PRO A 48 11.23 9.46 -7.59
CA PRO A 48 11.73 8.85 -8.82
C PRO A 48 11.26 7.40 -8.95
N ALA A 49 11.10 6.91 -10.18
CA ALA A 49 10.66 5.54 -10.43
C ALA A 49 11.81 4.52 -10.28
N ASN A 50 12.37 4.40 -9.07
CA ASN A 50 13.48 3.48 -8.74
C ASN A 50 13.20 2.72 -7.43
N LEU A 51 14.04 1.73 -7.11
CA LEU A 51 13.90 0.88 -5.93
C LEU A 51 14.72 1.38 -4.71
N SER A 52 15.25 2.61 -4.75
CA SER A 52 15.95 3.18 -3.60
C SER A 52 14.99 3.39 -2.44
N ARG A 53 15.37 2.90 -1.25
CA ARG A 53 14.57 2.99 -0.01
C ARG A 53 14.68 4.38 0.62
N GLU A 54 13.92 5.32 0.09
CA GLU A 54 14.02 6.74 0.45
C GLU A 54 12.66 7.38 0.80
N PHE A 55 11.54 6.66 0.63
CA PHE A 55 10.22 7.18 0.95
C PHE A 55 9.84 6.81 2.39
N ASP A 56 9.95 7.78 3.31
CA ASP A 56 9.82 7.54 4.75
C ASP A 56 8.39 7.15 5.18
N PHE A 57 8.28 6.21 6.12
CA PHE A 57 6.98 5.72 6.61
C PHE A 57 6.15 6.79 7.30
N ALA A 58 6.76 7.80 7.92
CA ALA A 58 6.04 8.92 8.50
C ALA A 58 5.30 9.74 7.43
N ASP A 59 5.90 9.92 6.26
CA ASP A 59 5.26 10.62 5.13
C ASP A 59 4.09 9.80 4.60
N PHE A 60 4.28 8.48 4.46
CA PHE A 60 3.20 7.58 4.04
C PHE A 60 2.04 7.56 5.05
N THR A 61 2.35 7.59 6.35
CA THR A 61 1.35 7.70 7.42
C THR A 61 0.61 9.03 7.32
N GLY A 62 1.31 10.13 7.05
CA GLY A 62 0.71 11.45 6.81
C GLY A 62 -0.30 11.45 5.66
N LEU A 63 0.00 10.79 4.55
CA LEU A 63 -0.97 10.58 3.45
C LEU A 63 -2.19 9.78 3.93
N SER A 64 -1.95 8.69 4.64
CA SER A 64 -3.01 7.77 5.09
C SER A 64 -3.98 8.45 6.06
N GLN A 65 -3.46 9.20 7.02
CA GLN A 65 -4.28 9.96 7.98
C GLN A 65 -4.95 11.17 7.32
N GLY A 66 -4.23 11.90 6.47
CA GLY A 66 -4.75 13.08 5.78
C GLY A 66 -5.98 12.77 4.91
N ILE A 67 -6.06 11.57 4.31
CA ILE A 67 -7.26 11.13 3.58
C ILE A 67 -8.47 11.04 4.52
N ILE A 68 -8.29 10.48 5.72
CA ILE A 68 -9.36 10.35 6.71
C ILE A 68 -9.76 11.70 7.30
N GLU A 69 -8.79 12.58 7.53
CA GLU A 69 -9.02 13.94 8.02
C GLU A 69 -9.80 14.78 7.00
N MET A 70 -9.38 14.77 5.73
CA MET A 70 -9.98 15.58 4.68
C MET A 70 -11.40 15.12 4.27
N TYR A 71 -11.64 13.81 4.23
CA TYR A 71 -12.90 13.25 3.70
C TYR A 71 -13.78 12.56 4.75
N GLY A 72 -13.37 12.63 6.02
CA GLY A 72 -14.03 11.95 7.13
C GLY A 72 -13.94 10.42 7.06
N PRO A 73 -14.52 9.72 8.05
CA PRO A 73 -14.29 8.28 8.24
C PRO A 73 -14.87 7.41 7.12
N ARG A 74 -16.01 7.81 6.56
CA ARG A 74 -16.70 7.07 5.48
C ARG A 74 -16.08 7.37 4.12
N GLY A 75 -15.90 8.65 3.79
CA GLY A 75 -15.32 9.08 2.52
C GLY A 75 -13.87 8.65 2.38
N GLY A 76 -13.06 8.90 3.42
CA GLY A 76 -11.65 8.55 3.45
C GLY A 76 -11.41 7.04 3.34
N ARG A 77 -12.22 6.20 4.01
CA ARG A 77 -12.18 4.74 3.84
C ARG A 77 -12.38 4.33 2.37
N GLY A 78 -13.41 4.89 1.72
CA GLY A 78 -13.71 4.58 0.32
C GLY A 78 -12.58 4.98 -0.63
N LEU A 79 -11.98 6.15 -0.42
CA LEU A 79 -10.85 6.64 -1.20
C LEU A 79 -9.61 5.76 -0.99
N ALA A 80 -9.21 5.51 0.26
CA ALA A 80 -8.04 4.72 0.58
C ALA A 80 -8.14 3.28 0.03
N LEU A 81 -9.32 2.64 0.13
CA LEU A 81 -9.55 1.32 -0.48
C LEU A 81 -9.38 1.35 -2.00
N ARG A 82 -9.92 2.36 -2.70
CA ARG A 82 -9.76 2.49 -4.15
C ARG A 82 -8.31 2.75 -4.55
N SER A 83 -7.62 3.64 -3.84
CA SER A 83 -6.20 3.93 -4.10
C SER A 83 -5.31 2.71 -3.83
N GLY A 84 -5.62 1.91 -2.80
CA GLY A 84 -4.95 0.63 -2.56
C GLY A 84 -5.13 -0.35 -3.72
N ARG A 85 -6.36 -0.51 -4.24
CA ARG A 85 -6.62 -1.38 -5.40
C ARG A 85 -5.90 -0.90 -6.66
N ALA A 86 -5.97 0.40 -6.95
CA ALA A 86 -5.26 0.99 -8.09
C ALA A 86 -3.73 0.84 -7.96
N SER A 87 -3.19 0.97 -6.74
CA SER A 87 -1.77 0.74 -6.47
C SER A 87 -1.36 -0.71 -6.72
N PHE A 88 -2.20 -1.69 -6.39
CA PHE A 88 -1.92 -3.09 -6.69
C PHE A 88 -1.90 -3.35 -8.19
N ALA A 89 -2.86 -2.83 -8.96
CA ALA A 89 -2.89 -3.04 -10.41
C ALA A 89 -1.61 -2.52 -11.09
N GLU A 90 -1.18 -1.31 -10.72
CA GLU A 90 0.07 -0.73 -11.22
C GLU A 90 1.29 -1.46 -10.66
N GLY A 91 1.27 -1.84 -9.39
CA GLY A 91 2.31 -2.62 -8.73
C GLY A 91 2.52 -3.99 -9.39
N LEU A 92 1.45 -4.70 -9.74
CA LEU A 92 1.51 -6.00 -10.39
C LEU A 92 2.20 -5.90 -11.76
N SER A 93 1.99 -4.82 -12.52
CA SER A 93 2.68 -4.64 -13.81
C SER A 93 4.19 -4.47 -13.66
N LYS A 94 4.65 -3.89 -12.53
CA LYS A 94 6.07 -3.59 -12.28
C LYS A 94 6.80 -4.64 -11.43
N PHE A 95 6.09 -5.31 -10.52
CA PHE A 95 6.61 -6.28 -9.56
C PHE A 95 6.09 -7.71 -9.82
N GLY A 96 5.07 -7.91 -10.66
CA GLY A 96 4.43 -9.21 -10.87
C GLY A 96 5.36 -10.27 -11.49
N ALA A 97 6.32 -9.86 -12.32
CA ALA A 97 7.34 -10.76 -12.85
C ALA A 97 8.29 -11.29 -11.77
N THR A 98 8.51 -10.54 -10.68
CA THR A 98 9.35 -10.98 -9.55
C THR A 98 8.59 -11.83 -8.55
N ALA A 99 7.25 -11.82 -8.58
CA ALA A 99 6.39 -12.57 -7.65
C ALA A 99 5.89 -13.93 -8.21
N GLY A 100 6.24 -14.29 -9.45
CA GLY A 100 5.82 -15.57 -10.08
C GLY A 100 4.32 -15.68 -10.40
N ALA A 101 3.51 -14.67 -10.05
CA ALA A 101 2.05 -14.64 -10.23
C ALA A 101 1.61 -14.50 -11.70
N ALA A 102 2.55 -14.23 -12.62
CA ALA A 102 2.28 -14.16 -14.06
C ALA A 102 2.37 -15.52 -14.78
N ASP A 103 2.72 -16.60 -14.08
CA ASP A 103 2.85 -17.93 -14.68
C ASP A 103 1.46 -18.55 -14.98
N LEU A 104 1.30 -19.09 -16.19
CA LEU A 104 0.11 -19.85 -16.60
C LEU A 104 -0.19 -21.01 -15.64
N ALA A 105 0.84 -21.62 -15.04
CA ALA A 105 0.69 -22.66 -14.02
C ALA A 105 -0.06 -22.17 -12.77
N PHE A 106 0.03 -20.87 -12.44
CA PHE A 106 -0.68 -20.30 -11.30
C PHE A 106 -2.20 -20.33 -11.48
N LYS A 107 -2.69 -20.16 -12.73
CA LYS A 107 -4.13 -20.10 -13.03
C LYS A 107 -4.88 -21.40 -12.72
N VAL A 108 -4.21 -22.55 -12.82
CA VAL A 108 -4.81 -23.89 -12.68
C VAL A 108 -4.74 -24.46 -11.27
N LEU A 109 -4.07 -23.77 -10.33
CA LEU A 109 -3.98 -24.22 -8.95
C LEU A 109 -5.35 -24.18 -8.23
N PRO A 110 -5.60 -25.08 -7.25
CA PRO A 110 -6.76 -24.98 -6.37
C PRO A 110 -6.75 -23.66 -5.59
N LEU A 111 -7.94 -23.09 -5.30
CA LEU A 111 -8.08 -21.80 -4.63
C LEU A 111 -7.24 -21.68 -3.35
N GLY A 112 -7.29 -22.67 -2.46
CA GLY A 112 -6.51 -22.67 -1.21
C GLY A 112 -5.00 -22.55 -1.46
N THR A 113 -4.47 -23.26 -2.46
CA THR A 113 -3.06 -23.16 -2.86
C THR A 113 -2.74 -21.79 -3.43
N LYS A 114 -3.62 -21.22 -4.26
CA LYS A 114 -3.41 -19.89 -4.82
C LYS A 114 -3.41 -18.80 -3.75
N LEU A 115 -4.33 -18.86 -2.78
CA LEU A 115 -4.37 -17.95 -1.64
C LEU A 115 -3.08 -18.03 -0.83
N LYS A 116 -2.64 -19.24 -0.49
CA LYS A 116 -1.38 -19.49 0.25
C LYS A 116 -0.18 -18.90 -0.47
N VAL A 117 -0.01 -19.21 -1.75
CA VAL A 117 1.15 -18.75 -2.53
C VAL A 117 1.09 -17.24 -2.77
N GLY A 118 -0.08 -16.71 -3.16
CA GLY A 118 -0.27 -15.29 -3.47
C GLY A 118 -0.07 -14.38 -2.25
N LEU A 119 -0.66 -14.72 -1.11
CA LEU A 119 -0.49 -13.94 0.13
C LEU A 119 0.96 -13.95 0.61
N LYS A 120 1.64 -15.11 0.57
CA LYS A 120 3.07 -15.22 0.92
C LYS A 120 3.95 -14.41 -0.02
N ALA A 121 3.74 -14.52 -1.33
CA ALA A 121 4.48 -13.74 -2.32
C ALA A 121 4.29 -12.22 -2.12
N MET A 122 3.09 -11.79 -1.74
CA MET A 122 2.81 -10.39 -1.41
C MET A 122 3.59 -9.94 -0.16
N ALA A 123 3.53 -10.70 0.94
CA ALA A 123 4.28 -10.39 2.16
C ALA A 123 5.80 -10.35 1.93
N GLU A 124 6.33 -11.34 1.21
CA GLU A 124 7.75 -11.40 0.86
C GLU A 124 8.19 -10.23 -0.02
N SER A 125 7.34 -9.79 -0.95
CA SER A 125 7.63 -8.63 -1.81
C SER A 125 7.80 -7.36 -0.97
N PHE A 126 6.87 -7.07 -0.05
CA PHE A 126 7.00 -5.92 0.84
C PHE A 126 8.23 -6.03 1.74
N ASN A 127 8.50 -7.21 2.32
CA ASN A 127 9.66 -7.45 3.18
C ASN A 127 11.00 -7.31 2.43
N LYS A 128 11.03 -7.67 1.15
CA LYS A 128 12.24 -7.63 0.33
C LYS A 128 12.59 -6.22 -0.10
N PHE A 129 11.60 -5.43 -0.51
CA PHE A 129 11.86 -4.12 -1.11
C PHE A 129 11.83 -2.96 -0.12
N SER A 130 11.35 -3.18 1.10
CA SER A 130 11.17 -2.12 2.09
C SER A 130 11.51 -2.54 3.51
N ASP A 131 11.35 -1.60 4.46
CA ASP A 131 11.45 -1.89 5.88
C ASP A 131 10.11 -2.34 6.50
N GLN A 132 9.07 -2.53 5.68
CA GLN A 132 7.82 -3.15 6.12
C GLN A 132 8.10 -4.60 6.52
N ARG A 133 7.48 -5.03 7.62
CA ARG A 133 7.54 -6.42 8.08
C ARG A 133 6.14 -7.01 8.04
N SER A 134 5.94 -7.99 7.16
CA SER A 134 4.67 -8.66 6.93
C SER A 134 4.82 -10.16 7.09
N GLU A 135 3.77 -10.81 7.60
CA GLU A 135 3.72 -12.24 7.86
C GLU A 135 2.34 -12.78 7.50
N VAL A 136 2.31 -14.02 7.03
CA VAL A 136 1.07 -14.73 6.71
C VAL A 136 1.02 -16.01 7.55
N ILE A 137 0.01 -16.11 8.41
CA ILE A 137 -0.29 -17.33 9.17
C ILE A 137 -1.44 -18.05 8.48
N GLU A 138 -1.25 -19.33 8.21
CA GLU A 138 -2.24 -20.20 7.56
C GLU A 138 -2.93 -21.04 8.63
N HIS A 139 -4.27 -20.99 8.64
CA HIS A 139 -5.12 -21.83 9.47
C HIS A 139 -5.93 -22.77 8.56
N GLU A 140 -6.79 -23.59 9.17
CA GLU A 140 -7.61 -24.55 8.42
C GLU A 140 -8.64 -23.87 7.50
N ASP A 141 -9.26 -22.79 7.96
CA ASP A 141 -10.37 -22.11 7.28
C ASP A 141 -10.08 -20.65 6.87
N HIS A 142 -8.95 -20.09 7.28
CA HIS A 142 -8.58 -18.70 6.98
C HIS A 142 -7.06 -18.46 6.96
N PHE A 143 -6.69 -17.24 6.57
CA PHE A 143 -5.33 -16.73 6.66
C PHE A 143 -5.33 -15.43 7.46
N ASP A 144 -4.38 -15.29 8.37
CA ASP A 144 -4.08 -14.01 9.00
C ASP A 144 -2.92 -13.34 8.26
N TYR A 145 -3.11 -12.08 7.87
CA TYR A 145 -2.07 -11.26 7.25
C TYR A 145 -1.67 -10.14 8.21
N TYR A 146 -0.49 -10.25 8.79
CA TYR A 146 0.06 -9.26 9.71
C TYR A 146 1.00 -8.30 9.00
N ILE A 147 0.91 -7.02 9.34
CA ILE A 147 1.90 -5.99 9.00
C ILE A 147 2.43 -5.43 10.32
N HIS A 148 3.49 -6.05 10.84
CA HIS A 148 4.10 -5.73 12.13
C HIS A 148 4.72 -4.33 12.16
N VAL A 149 5.35 -3.94 11.05
CA VAL A 149 5.94 -2.60 10.88
C VAL A 149 5.19 -1.93 9.72
N CYS A 150 4.18 -1.12 10.06
CA CYS A 150 3.21 -0.61 9.10
C CYS A 150 3.46 0.87 8.71
N PRO A 151 3.64 1.18 7.42
CA PRO A 151 3.80 2.55 6.94
C PRO A 151 2.49 3.34 6.87
N MET A 152 1.33 2.67 6.95
CA MET A 152 0.02 3.34 6.94
C MET A 152 -0.31 4.02 8.28
N CYS A 153 0.29 3.54 9.37
CA CYS A 153 -0.03 3.95 10.73
C CYS A 153 1.20 3.93 11.64
N TRP A 154 2.37 4.29 11.10
CA TRP A 154 3.61 4.32 11.86
C TRP A 154 3.47 5.25 13.07
N HIS A 155 3.68 4.70 14.28
CA HIS A 155 3.54 5.43 15.54
C HIS A 155 2.19 6.13 15.72
N HIS A 156 1.15 5.65 15.03
CA HIS A 156 -0.20 6.20 15.11
C HIS A 156 -1.15 5.18 15.71
N THR A 157 -1.67 5.48 16.90
CA THR A 157 -2.75 4.69 17.53
C THR A 157 -4.10 5.23 17.11
N ALA A 158 -5.05 4.34 16.80
CA ALA A 158 -6.41 4.70 16.42
C ALA A 158 -7.43 3.86 17.19
N ASP A 159 -8.58 4.44 17.49
CA ASP A 159 -9.75 3.77 18.09
C ASP A 159 -10.61 3.01 17.05
N ARG A 160 -10.19 3.05 15.78
CA ARG A 160 -10.85 2.46 14.63
C ARG A 160 -9.84 2.01 13.59
N GLN A 161 -10.28 1.24 12.60
CA GLN A 161 -9.42 0.80 11.51
C GLN A 161 -8.99 2.00 10.65
N VAL A 162 -7.69 2.07 10.31
CA VAL A 162 -7.10 3.19 9.55
C VAL A 162 -6.28 2.75 8.31
N CYS A 163 -5.78 1.51 8.28
CA CYS A 163 -4.90 1.01 7.21
C CYS A 163 -5.64 0.56 5.93
N TYR A 164 -6.64 1.32 5.49
CA TYR A 164 -7.51 0.94 4.38
C TYR A 164 -6.81 0.82 3.02
N GLY A 165 -5.71 1.55 2.83
CA GLY A 165 -4.86 1.39 1.64
C GLY A 165 -4.29 -0.03 1.53
N ALA A 166 -3.71 -0.56 2.61
CA ALA A 166 -3.21 -1.93 2.66
C ALA A 166 -4.33 -2.95 2.44
N VAL A 167 -5.52 -2.73 3.04
CA VAL A 167 -6.70 -3.56 2.79
C VAL A 167 -7.09 -3.54 1.31
N GLY A 168 -7.05 -2.38 0.65
CA GLY A 168 -7.32 -2.26 -0.78
C GLY A 168 -6.34 -3.06 -1.64
N ILE A 169 -5.05 -3.03 -1.30
CA ILE A 169 -4.00 -3.81 -1.98
C ILE A 169 -4.29 -5.32 -1.83
N LEU A 170 -4.57 -5.79 -0.62
CA LEU A 170 -4.89 -7.19 -0.36
C LEU A 170 -6.15 -7.64 -1.12
N GLN A 171 -7.21 -6.82 -1.07
CA GLN A 171 -8.47 -7.11 -1.78
C GLN A 171 -8.28 -7.22 -3.29
N GLU A 172 -7.48 -6.33 -3.88
CA GLU A 172 -7.21 -6.43 -5.32
C GLU A 172 -6.33 -7.63 -5.62
N GLY A 173 -5.28 -7.89 -4.82
CA GLY A 173 -4.43 -9.06 -5.00
C GLY A 173 -5.23 -10.37 -5.03
N LEU A 174 -6.19 -10.52 -4.12
CA LEU A 174 -7.06 -11.69 -4.07
C LEU A 174 -8.01 -11.84 -5.28
N ARG A 175 -8.27 -10.77 -6.04
CA ARG A 175 -9.03 -10.86 -7.30
C ARG A 175 -8.21 -11.41 -8.47
N TRP A 176 -6.88 -11.28 -8.38
CA TRP A 176 -5.94 -11.78 -9.38
C TRP A 176 -5.52 -13.24 -9.12
N VAL A 177 -5.97 -13.81 -8.01
CA VAL A 177 -5.76 -15.19 -7.57
C VAL A 177 -6.85 -16.08 -8.16
#